data_AF-A0A2W5MUX7-F1
#
_entry.id   AF-A0A2W5MUX7-F1
#
_cell.length_a   1.000
_cell.length_b   1.000
_cell.length_c   1.000
_cell.angle_alpha   90.00
_cell.angle_beta   90.00
_cell.angle_gamma   90.00
#
_symmetry.space_group_name_H-M   'P 1'
#
loop_
_entity.id
_entity.type
_entity.pdbx_description
1 polymer ?
#
loop_
_entity_poly.entity_id
_entity_poly.type
_entity_poly.pdbx_seq_one_letter_code
_entity_poly.pdbx_strand_id
1 'polypeptide(L)'
;MTKKTEDKFTFDISLSVLNHLGRSLYRSFATVLGEAISNAWDADAKNVWIYTDREKGHFFIKDDGIGMSSDDFQNKFLKIGYSKRKGKQQKSDKGRPFIGRKGIGKLALLSCAQRISVISKKKGEDYVGGVIDNSGLDKAITEDLSPQNYPLGNYNIDAFKNYTKGHSHGTIIYFENIHDGIRSTFEFLGKIVALYFRFSLLDKAFNIYLNGEKVTHKHLNDLAKKTQFLWKIGKRKDPFIDWIEKSFFAKNSSDAQYNFSSYAECFISENLTRKYIKDKNISLSPEALAEVKKRKDDEKRSKEEANLSIELRQTKSDLNYLDMKYLANLVDKPKDKIKEAALARDAVDFKPIRDALAHTALLTEAAKNKLTTVRENIKARIKVLLAKG
;
A
#
# COMPACT_ATOMS: atom_id res chain seq x y z
N MET A 1 -55.67 45.60 -2.96
CA MET A 1 -54.34 44.96 -2.92
C MET A 1 -54.53 43.45 -2.97
N THR A 2 -54.38 42.83 -4.14
CA THR A 2 -54.41 41.38 -4.31
C THR A 2 -53.07 40.81 -3.85
N LYS A 3 -53.08 39.98 -2.79
CA LYS A 3 -51.92 39.23 -2.34
C LYS A 3 -51.50 38.26 -3.46
N LYS A 4 -50.37 38.55 -4.11
CA LYS A 4 -49.67 37.57 -4.95
C LYS A 4 -49.28 36.40 -4.05
N THR A 5 -49.87 35.23 -4.26
CA THR A 5 -49.38 33.98 -3.69
C THR A 5 -47.95 33.77 -4.20
N GLU A 6 -46.98 33.65 -3.29
CA GLU A 6 -45.60 33.33 -3.65
C GLU A 6 -45.57 31.94 -4.28
N ASP A 7 -45.14 31.88 -5.55
CA ASP A 7 -44.96 30.62 -6.25
C ASP A 7 -43.87 29.80 -5.55
N LYS A 8 -44.25 28.61 -5.05
CA LYS A 8 -43.31 27.66 -4.45
C LYS A 8 -42.69 26.79 -5.54
N PHE A 9 -41.44 27.08 -5.87
CA PHE A 9 -40.64 26.26 -6.78
C PHE A 9 -40.05 25.05 -6.04
N THR A 10 -39.98 23.90 -6.72
CA THR A 10 -39.33 22.68 -6.22
C THR A 10 -38.23 22.25 -7.19
N PHE A 11 -37.19 21.62 -6.67
CA PHE A 11 -36.17 21.00 -7.51
C PHE A 11 -36.74 19.72 -8.12
N ASP A 12 -36.64 19.59 -9.44
CA ASP A 12 -36.83 18.34 -10.16
C ASP A 12 -35.46 17.76 -10.55
N ILE A 13 -35.30 16.45 -10.38
CA ILE A 13 -34.04 15.75 -10.64
C ILE A 13 -34.26 14.77 -11.79
N SER A 14 -33.71 15.13 -12.95
CA SER A 14 -33.75 14.28 -14.14
C SER A 14 -33.00 12.95 -13.93
N LEU A 15 -33.50 11.89 -14.59
CA LEU A 15 -32.84 10.58 -14.67
C LEU A 15 -31.40 10.66 -15.25
N SER A 16 -31.07 11.71 -16.00
CA SER A 16 -29.72 11.97 -16.53
C SER A 16 -28.63 12.01 -15.45
N VAL A 17 -28.99 12.33 -14.20
CA VAL A 17 -28.08 12.28 -13.05
C VAL A 17 -27.52 10.87 -12.82
N LEU A 18 -28.24 9.82 -13.18
CA LEU A 18 -27.76 8.43 -13.13
C LEU A 18 -26.59 8.21 -14.08
N ASN A 19 -26.62 8.82 -15.27
CA ASN A 19 -25.53 8.73 -16.24
C ASN A 19 -24.31 9.54 -15.80
N HIS A 20 -24.51 10.78 -15.35
CA HIS A 20 -23.39 11.62 -14.92
C HIS A 20 -22.76 11.13 -13.61
N LEU A 21 -23.54 10.74 -12.60
CA LEU A 21 -22.98 10.29 -11.31
C LEU A 21 -22.66 8.80 -11.28
N GLY A 22 -23.31 7.96 -12.09
CA GLY A 22 -23.01 6.54 -12.18
C GLY A 22 -21.83 6.26 -13.10
N ARG A 23 -21.96 6.60 -14.39
CA ARG A 23 -21.00 6.23 -15.45
C ARG A 23 -19.72 7.08 -15.44
N SER A 24 -19.80 8.37 -15.09
CA SER A 24 -18.62 9.26 -15.15
C SER A 24 -17.73 9.25 -13.90
N LEU A 25 -18.30 8.95 -12.72
CA LEU A 25 -17.56 8.93 -11.45
C LEU A 25 -16.77 7.64 -11.23
N TYR A 26 -17.16 6.53 -11.86
CA TYR A 26 -16.68 5.19 -11.49
C TYR A 26 -16.19 4.41 -12.72
N ARG A 27 -14.89 4.54 -13.01
CA ARG A 27 -14.22 3.95 -14.18
C ARG A 27 -13.60 2.57 -13.95
N SER A 28 -13.76 1.96 -12.77
CA SER A 28 -13.08 0.70 -12.45
C SER A 28 -14.00 -0.34 -11.83
N PHE A 29 -13.86 -1.58 -12.30
CA PHE A 29 -14.51 -2.76 -11.74
C PHE A 29 -14.25 -2.90 -10.23
N ALA A 30 -13.06 -2.50 -9.76
CA ALA A 30 -12.71 -2.47 -8.34
C ALA A 30 -13.65 -1.58 -7.52
N THR A 31 -14.10 -0.46 -8.08
CA THR A 31 -15.02 0.44 -7.37
C THR A 31 -16.42 -0.15 -7.27
N VAL A 32 -16.89 -0.82 -8.33
CA VAL A 32 -18.17 -1.55 -8.33
C VAL A 32 -18.16 -2.64 -7.25
N LEU A 33 -17.09 -3.44 -7.20
CA LEU A 33 -16.89 -4.41 -6.11
C LEU A 33 -16.93 -3.71 -4.75
N GLY A 34 -16.29 -2.55 -4.62
CA GLY A 34 -16.24 -1.82 -3.37
C GLY A 34 -17.57 -1.31 -2.86
N GLU A 35 -18.45 -0.86 -3.76
CA GLU A 35 -19.81 -0.47 -3.39
C GLU A 35 -20.62 -1.68 -2.90
N ALA A 36 -20.54 -2.82 -3.60
CA ALA A 36 -21.24 -4.04 -3.20
C ALA A 36 -20.72 -4.60 -1.86
N ILE A 37 -19.39 -4.70 -1.70
CA ILE A 37 -18.75 -5.20 -0.48
C ILE A 37 -19.04 -4.27 0.70
N SER A 38 -19.03 -2.94 0.49
CA SER A 38 -19.38 -1.98 1.52
C SER A 38 -20.84 -2.09 1.94
N ASN A 39 -21.76 -2.34 1.00
CA ASN A 39 -23.17 -2.58 1.31
C ASN A 39 -23.36 -3.88 2.12
N ALA A 40 -22.64 -4.94 1.77
CA ALA A 40 -22.65 -6.19 2.53
C ALA A 40 -22.08 -6.02 3.95
N TRP A 41 -21.00 -5.25 4.09
CA TRP A 41 -20.42 -4.89 5.40
C TRP A 41 -21.44 -4.14 6.27
N ASP A 42 -22.06 -3.11 5.71
CA ASP A 42 -23.09 -2.30 6.38
C ASP A 42 -24.35 -3.12 6.71
N ALA A 43 -24.61 -4.19 5.98
CA ALA A 43 -25.70 -5.14 6.20
C ALA A 43 -25.32 -6.29 7.15
N ASP A 44 -24.19 -6.19 7.85
CA ASP A 44 -23.73 -7.17 8.83
C ASP A 44 -23.52 -8.59 8.27
N ALA A 45 -23.18 -8.70 6.98
CA ALA A 45 -22.82 -9.97 6.35
C ALA A 45 -21.59 -10.60 7.02
N LYS A 46 -21.54 -11.93 7.11
CA LYS A 46 -20.32 -12.66 7.49
C LYS A 46 -19.47 -12.99 6.27
N ASN A 47 -20.11 -13.17 5.12
CA ASN A 47 -19.50 -13.67 3.91
C ASN A 47 -20.02 -12.90 2.70
N VAL A 48 -19.12 -12.56 1.80
CA VAL A 48 -19.41 -12.03 0.47
C VAL A 48 -18.79 -12.97 -0.54
N TRP A 49 -19.55 -13.42 -1.53
CA TRP A 49 -19.10 -14.26 -2.62
C TRP A 49 -19.20 -13.51 -3.94
N ILE A 50 -18.11 -13.50 -4.70
CA ILE A 50 -18.00 -12.85 -6.00
C ILE A 50 -17.70 -13.95 -7.01
N TYR A 51 -18.55 -14.09 -8.03
CA TYR A 51 -18.40 -15.08 -9.09
C TYR A 51 -18.29 -14.35 -10.43
N THR A 52 -17.22 -14.58 -11.17
CA THR A 52 -16.96 -13.89 -12.44
C THR A 52 -16.97 -14.87 -13.60
N ASP A 53 -17.73 -14.57 -14.65
CA ASP A 53 -17.67 -15.21 -15.95
C ASP A 53 -17.04 -14.21 -16.94
N ARG A 54 -15.74 -14.37 -17.20
CA ARG A 54 -14.97 -13.42 -18.01
C ARG A 54 -15.30 -13.50 -19.49
N GLU A 55 -15.62 -14.69 -19.98
CA GLU A 55 -15.91 -14.91 -21.41
C GLU A 55 -17.19 -14.19 -21.81
N LYS A 56 -18.20 -14.25 -20.93
CA LYS A 56 -19.47 -13.58 -21.17
C LYS A 56 -19.55 -12.16 -20.59
N GLY A 57 -18.53 -11.73 -19.84
CA GLY A 57 -18.53 -10.42 -19.17
C GLY A 57 -19.62 -10.29 -18.11
N HIS A 58 -20.00 -11.40 -17.48
CA HIS A 58 -20.99 -11.46 -16.41
C HIS A 58 -20.32 -11.60 -15.05
N PHE A 59 -20.97 -11.11 -13.99
CA PHE A 59 -20.58 -11.50 -12.64
C PHE A 59 -21.75 -11.46 -11.67
N PHE A 60 -21.60 -12.19 -10.57
CA PHE A 60 -22.51 -12.20 -9.44
C PHE A 60 -21.78 -11.74 -8.19
N ILE A 61 -22.48 -10.99 -7.35
CA ILE A 61 -22.10 -10.75 -5.96
C ILE A 61 -23.24 -11.21 -5.06
N LYS A 62 -22.91 -12.02 -4.07
CA LYS A 62 -23.83 -12.55 -3.07
C LYS A 62 -23.30 -12.21 -1.69
N ASP A 63 -24.16 -11.80 -0.78
CA ASP A 63 -23.85 -11.67 0.64
C ASP A 63 -24.86 -12.40 1.53
N ASP A 64 -24.46 -12.71 2.76
CA ASP A 64 -25.33 -13.23 3.83
C ASP A 64 -25.63 -12.16 4.88
N GLY A 65 -25.83 -10.91 4.46
CA GLY A 65 -26.27 -9.81 5.32
C GLY A 65 -27.74 -9.92 5.74
N ILE A 66 -28.25 -8.94 6.47
CA ILE A 66 -29.64 -8.94 6.98
C ILE A 66 -30.72 -9.01 5.89
N GLY A 67 -30.37 -8.66 4.65
CA GLY A 67 -31.30 -8.61 3.52
C GLY A 67 -32.29 -7.46 3.60
N MET A 68 -33.24 -7.44 2.67
CA MET A 68 -34.22 -6.36 2.51
C MET A 68 -35.62 -6.96 2.34
N SER A 69 -36.60 -6.33 2.99
CA SER A 69 -38.02 -6.49 2.65
C SER A 69 -38.37 -5.64 1.42
N SER A 70 -39.59 -5.78 0.89
CA SER A 70 -40.07 -4.94 -0.22
C SER A 70 -39.99 -3.43 0.11
N ASP A 71 -40.36 -3.05 1.34
CA ASP A 71 -40.25 -1.67 1.82
C ASP A 71 -38.79 -1.20 1.89
N ASP A 72 -37.89 -2.01 2.44
CA ASP A 72 -36.46 -1.68 2.48
C ASP A 72 -35.88 -1.51 1.07
N PHE A 73 -36.28 -2.38 0.14
CA PHE A 73 -35.83 -2.35 -1.24
C PHE A 73 -36.26 -1.03 -1.92
N GLN A 74 -37.55 -0.67 -1.83
CA GLN A 74 -38.06 0.57 -2.43
C GLN A 74 -37.55 1.83 -1.73
N ASN A 75 -37.73 1.91 -0.41
CA ASN A 75 -37.59 3.16 0.33
C ASN A 75 -36.16 3.43 0.84
N LYS A 76 -35.26 2.42 0.80
CA LYS A 76 -33.85 2.57 1.21
C LYS A 76 -32.89 2.25 0.07
N PHE A 77 -33.01 1.08 -0.56
CA PHE A 77 -32.07 0.69 -1.63
C PHE A 77 -32.26 1.52 -2.89
N LEU A 78 -33.47 1.61 -3.44
CA LEU A 78 -33.72 2.39 -4.67
C LEU A 78 -33.75 3.91 -4.44
N LYS A 79 -33.96 4.36 -3.20
CA LYS A 79 -33.98 5.79 -2.85
C LYS A 79 -32.59 6.43 -2.92
N ILE A 80 -32.26 7.13 -4.01
CA ILE A 80 -30.98 7.84 -4.18
C ILE A 80 -30.77 8.86 -3.04
N GLY A 81 -29.54 8.94 -2.52
CA GLY A 81 -29.21 9.87 -1.45
C GLY A 81 -29.65 9.44 -0.04
N TYR A 82 -30.23 8.24 0.10
CA TYR A 82 -30.56 7.69 1.42
C TYR A 82 -29.30 7.53 2.29
N SER A 83 -29.28 8.22 3.43
CA SER A 83 -28.16 8.14 4.38
C SER A 83 -28.52 7.29 5.58
N LYS A 84 -27.79 6.19 5.76
CA LYS A 84 -27.89 5.28 6.91
C LYS A 84 -27.48 5.94 8.25
N ARG A 85 -26.94 7.16 8.21
CA ARG A 85 -26.41 7.86 9.40
C ARG A 85 -27.29 9.01 9.90
N LYS A 86 -28.51 9.16 9.36
CA LYS A 86 -29.47 10.13 9.90
C LYS A 86 -29.83 9.70 11.33
N GLY A 87 -29.59 10.57 12.32
CA GLY A 87 -29.96 10.32 13.72
C GLY A 87 -28.87 9.75 14.65
N LYS A 88 -27.58 10.02 14.41
CA LYS A 88 -26.41 9.60 15.25
C LYS A 88 -26.03 8.11 15.22
N GLN A 89 -26.77 7.24 14.53
CA GLN A 89 -26.39 5.82 14.39
C GLN A 89 -25.19 5.68 13.42
N GLN A 90 -23.99 5.48 13.96
CA GLN A 90 -22.75 5.33 13.18
C GLN A 90 -22.33 3.89 12.95
N LYS A 91 -23.01 2.94 13.58
CA LYS A 91 -22.70 1.52 13.57
C LYS A 91 -23.92 0.69 13.21
N SER A 92 -23.67 -0.47 12.61
CA SER A 92 -24.65 -1.53 12.40
C SER A 92 -25.06 -2.19 13.72
N ASP A 93 -26.04 -3.09 13.67
CA ASP A 93 -26.55 -3.79 14.85
C ASP A 93 -25.48 -4.68 15.49
N LYS A 94 -24.55 -5.24 14.69
CA LYS A 94 -23.37 -5.97 15.20
C LYS A 94 -22.19 -5.06 15.57
N GLY A 95 -22.38 -3.75 15.58
CA GLY A 95 -21.39 -2.77 16.03
C GLY A 95 -20.32 -2.41 15.00
N ARG A 96 -20.47 -2.81 13.73
CA ARG A 96 -19.52 -2.42 12.68
C ARG A 96 -19.72 -0.95 12.32
N PRO A 97 -18.65 -0.15 12.19
CA PRO A 97 -18.79 1.20 11.69
C PRO A 97 -19.29 1.15 10.24
N PHE A 98 -20.33 1.92 9.93
CA PHE A 98 -20.80 1.99 8.56
C PHE A 98 -19.70 2.54 7.65
N ILE A 99 -19.56 1.96 6.47
CA ILE A 99 -18.72 2.46 5.38
C ILE A 99 -19.54 3.44 4.54
N GLY A 100 -20.78 3.08 4.19
CA GLY A 100 -21.69 3.94 3.45
C GLY A 100 -21.99 5.26 4.16
N ARG A 101 -22.06 6.37 3.40
CA ARG A 101 -22.33 7.73 3.92
C ARG A 101 -23.46 8.45 3.19
N LYS A 102 -23.32 8.60 1.88
CA LYS A 102 -24.11 9.53 1.06
C LYS A 102 -25.25 8.88 0.27
N GLY A 103 -25.27 7.54 0.15
CA GLY A 103 -26.32 6.84 -0.59
C GLY A 103 -26.30 7.06 -2.10
N ILE A 104 -25.19 7.56 -2.66
CA ILE A 104 -24.98 7.79 -4.10
C ILE A 104 -24.11 6.72 -4.76
N GLY A 105 -23.31 5.99 -3.98
CA GLY A 105 -22.38 4.98 -4.51
C GLY A 105 -23.07 3.80 -5.20
N LYS A 106 -24.33 3.50 -4.81
CA LYS A 106 -25.18 2.55 -5.54
C LYS A 106 -25.41 2.92 -7.01
N LEU A 107 -25.29 4.19 -7.40
CA LEU A 107 -25.38 4.57 -8.81
C LEU A 107 -24.29 3.92 -9.65
N ALA A 108 -23.07 3.82 -9.11
CA ALA A 108 -21.95 3.10 -9.74
C ALA A 108 -22.29 1.63 -9.98
N LEU A 109 -22.91 1.02 -8.98
CA LEU A 109 -23.33 -0.37 -9.01
C LEU A 109 -24.41 -0.58 -10.08
N LEU A 110 -25.38 0.32 -10.15
CA LEU A 110 -26.53 0.16 -11.05
C LEU A 110 -26.22 0.60 -12.49
N SER A 111 -25.10 1.26 -12.76
CA SER A 111 -24.74 1.76 -14.10
C SER A 111 -23.56 1.04 -14.76
N CYS A 112 -22.98 0.02 -14.14
CA CYS A 112 -21.72 -0.58 -14.61
C CYS A 112 -21.87 -1.70 -15.65
N ALA A 113 -23.10 -2.17 -15.88
CA ALA A 113 -23.40 -3.25 -16.80
C ALA A 113 -24.65 -2.93 -17.63
N GLN A 114 -24.83 -3.60 -18.76
CA GLN A 114 -26.00 -3.40 -19.60
C GLN A 114 -27.30 -3.71 -18.84
N ARG A 115 -27.31 -4.78 -18.05
CA ARG A 115 -28.45 -5.16 -17.22
C ARG A 115 -27.99 -5.58 -15.83
N ILE A 116 -28.69 -5.11 -14.81
CA ILE A 116 -28.41 -5.43 -13.40
C ILE A 116 -29.69 -5.99 -12.80
N SER A 117 -29.63 -7.23 -12.33
CA SER A 117 -30.73 -7.86 -11.59
C SER A 117 -30.35 -7.93 -10.12
N VAL A 118 -31.20 -7.38 -9.24
CA VAL A 118 -30.97 -7.39 -7.79
C VAL A 118 -32.10 -8.19 -7.14
N ILE A 119 -31.75 -9.16 -6.30
CA ILE A 119 -32.69 -9.84 -5.42
C ILE A 119 -32.19 -9.80 -3.97
N SER A 120 -33.09 -9.72 -3.01
CA SER A 120 -32.77 -9.72 -1.59
C SER A 120 -33.90 -10.36 -0.80
N LYS A 121 -33.58 -10.91 0.37
CA LYS A 121 -34.59 -11.39 1.31
C LYS A 121 -34.10 -11.32 2.74
N LYS A 122 -35.03 -11.07 3.66
CA LYS A 122 -34.81 -11.29 5.08
C LYS A 122 -34.94 -12.77 5.40
N LYS A 123 -34.47 -13.15 6.58
CA LYS A 123 -34.55 -14.54 7.06
C LYS A 123 -36.03 -14.94 7.21
N GLY A 124 -36.44 -15.97 6.47
CA GLY A 124 -37.81 -16.48 6.51
C GLY A 124 -38.79 -15.78 5.57
N GLU A 125 -38.34 -14.82 4.77
CA GLU A 125 -39.16 -14.13 3.75
C GLU A 125 -38.79 -14.62 2.33
N ASP A 126 -39.67 -14.34 1.38
CA ASP A 126 -39.41 -14.57 -0.05
C ASP A 126 -38.48 -13.49 -0.64
N TYR A 127 -37.92 -13.78 -1.81
CA TYR A 127 -37.12 -12.80 -2.53
C TYR A 127 -37.97 -11.64 -3.03
N VAL A 128 -37.45 -10.44 -2.81
CA VAL A 128 -37.89 -9.21 -3.47
C VAL A 128 -36.77 -8.72 -4.37
N GLY A 129 -37.10 -8.02 -5.45
CA GLY A 129 -36.08 -7.59 -6.39
C GLY A 129 -36.62 -6.89 -7.62
N GLY A 130 -35.69 -6.51 -8.49
CA GLY A 130 -35.99 -5.86 -9.76
C GLY A 130 -34.79 -5.85 -10.69
N VAL A 131 -35.08 -5.58 -11.96
CA VAL A 131 -34.11 -5.53 -13.05
C VAL A 131 -33.98 -4.10 -13.56
N ILE A 132 -32.75 -3.62 -13.63
CA ILE A 132 -32.38 -2.37 -14.26
C ILE A 132 -31.78 -2.70 -15.61
N ASP A 133 -32.46 -2.30 -16.68
CA ASP A 133 -31.93 -2.40 -18.03
C ASP A 133 -31.44 -1.02 -18.47
N ASN A 134 -30.12 -0.84 -18.45
CA ASN A 134 -29.51 0.45 -18.77
C ASN A 134 -29.71 0.85 -20.24
N SER A 135 -30.01 -0.09 -21.14
CA SER A 135 -30.37 0.23 -22.53
C SER A 135 -31.75 0.87 -22.64
N GLY A 136 -32.69 0.45 -21.78
CA GLY A 136 -34.01 1.08 -21.66
C GLY A 136 -33.96 2.40 -20.88
N LEU A 137 -33.08 2.48 -19.88
CA LEU A 137 -32.89 3.70 -19.08
C LEU A 137 -32.36 4.87 -19.94
N ASP A 138 -31.45 4.62 -20.87
CA ASP A 138 -30.93 5.66 -21.77
C ASP A 138 -32.04 6.26 -22.67
N LYS A 139 -33.05 5.46 -23.04
CA LYS A 139 -34.24 5.95 -23.75
C LYS A 139 -35.14 6.80 -22.84
N ALA A 140 -35.40 6.31 -21.62
CA ALA A 140 -36.17 7.03 -20.62
C ALA A 140 -35.57 8.38 -20.22
N ILE A 141 -34.23 8.50 -20.24
CA ILE A 141 -33.50 9.76 -20.05
C ILE A 141 -33.75 10.71 -21.23
N THR A 142 -33.69 10.21 -22.46
CA THR A 142 -33.98 11.02 -23.66
C THR A 142 -35.44 11.51 -23.70
N GLU A 143 -36.37 10.72 -23.15
CA GLU A 143 -37.81 11.04 -23.06
C GLU A 143 -38.18 11.85 -21.81
N ASP A 144 -37.20 12.28 -21.01
CA ASP A 144 -37.31 13.07 -19.78
C ASP A 144 -38.35 12.54 -18.76
N LEU A 145 -38.40 11.21 -18.61
CA LEU A 145 -39.25 10.58 -17.62
C LEU A 145 -38.79 10.93 -16.19
N SER A 146 -39.74 11.20 -15.30
CA SER A 146 -39.41 11.38 -13.88
C SER A 146 -38.93 10.05 -13.27
N PRO A 147 -37.99 10.07 -12.29
CA PRO A 147 -37.53 8.86 -11.63
C PRO A 147 -38.63 8.03 -10.95
N GLN A 148 -39.76 8.66 -10.62
CA GLN A 148 -40.91 8.01 -9.98
C GLN A 148 -41.74 7.19 -10.99
N ASN A 149 -41.56 7.44 -12.29
CA ASN A 149 -42.31 6.82 -13.38
C ASN A 149 -41.49 5.75 -14.13
N TYR A 150 -40.30 5.40 -13.66
CA TYR A 150 -39.47 4.35 -14.28
C TYR A 150 -39.62 3.03 -13.51
N PRO A 151 -40.52 2.12 -13.93
CA PRO A 151 -40.66 0.82 -13.28
C PRO A 151 -39.44 -0.05 -13.55
N LEU A 152 -39.01 -0.79 -12.52
CA LEU A 152 -38.03 -1.85 -12.67
C LEU A 152 -38.64 -3.02 -13.46
N GLY A 153 -37.82 -3.70 -14.25
CA GLY A 153 -38.20 -4.97 -14.85
C GLY A 153 -38.39 -6.06 -13.80
N ASN A 154 -39.22 -7.05 -14.10
CA ASN A 154 -39.38 -8.23 -13.25
C ASN A 154 -38.11 -9.08 -13.28
N TYR A 155 -37.66 -9.53 -12.11
CA TYR A 155 -36.51 -10.43 -12.01
C TYR A 155 -36.94 -11.87 -12.33
N ASN A 156 -36.05 -12.62 -12.98
CA ASN A 156 -36.23 -14.04 -13.21
C ASN A 156 -35.43 -14.83 -12.16
N ILE A 157 -36.12 -15.55 -11.28
CA ILE A 157 -35.48 -16.34 -10.23
C ILE A 157 -34.56 -17.44 -10.79
N ASP A 158 -34.85 -17.97 -11.98
CA ASP A 158 -34.04 -19.02 -12.61
C ASP A 158 -32.64 -18.53 -12.97
N ALA A 159 -32.49 -17.24 -13.29
CA ALA A 159 -31.18 -16.62 -13.52
C ALA A 159 -30.29 -16.67 -12.26
N PHE A 160 -30.88 -16.84 -11.08
CA PHE A 160 -30.20 -16.92 -9.80
C PHE A 160 -30.15 -18.34 -9.21
N LYS A 161 -30.70 -19.36 -9.89
CA LYS A 161 -30.89 -20.72 -9.34
C LYS A 161 -29.63 -21.32 -8.70
N ASN A 162 -28.46 -21.08 -9.30
CA ASN A 162 -27.17 -21.57 -8.80
C ASN A 162 -26.70 -20.82 -7.53
N TYR A 163 -27.16 -19.59 -7.32
CA TYR A 163 -26.70 -18.70 -6.26
C TYR A 163 -27.70 -18.56 -5.11
N THR A 164 -28.98 -18.89 -5.32
CA THR A 164 -30.02 -18.93 -4.27
C THR A 164 -29.95 -20.20 -3.42
N LYS A 165 -29.32 -21.27 -3.90
CA LYS A 165 -29.13 -22.50 -3.13
C LYS A 165 -28.40 -22.22 -1.82
N GLY A 166 -29.02 -22.60 -0.70
CA GLY A 166 -28.48 -22.38 0.66
C GLY A 166 -28.43 -20.91 1.10
N HIS A 167 -29.01 -19.98 0.34
CA HIS A 167 -29.12 -18.58 0.73
C HIS A 167 -30.39 -18.38 1.55
N SER A 168 -30.23 -18.11 2.85
CA SER A 168 -31.35 -17.97 3.79
C SER A 168 -31.74 -16.51 4.06
N HIS A 169 -30.80 -15.58 3.89
CA HIS A 169 -30.98 -14.13 3.98
C HIS A 169 -29.81 -13.41 3.30
N GLY A 170 -30.01 -12.16 2.91
CA GLY A 170 -28.97 -11.30 2.31
C GLY A 170 -29.35 -10.83 0.91
N THR A 171 -28.37 -10.37 0.14
CA THR A 171 -28.60 -9.83 -1.21
C THR A 171 -27.77 -10.58 -2.25
N ILE A 172 -28.33 -10.73 -3.45
CA ILE A 172 -27.65 -11.25 -4.64
C ILE A 172 -27.84 -10.26 -5.78
N ILE A 173 -26.74 -9.89 -6.43
CA ILE A 173 -26.72 -8.98 -7.56
C ILE A 173 -26.07 -9.69 -8.73
N TYR A 174 -26.77 -9.68 -9.85
CA TYR A 174 -26.31 -10.23 -11.11
C TYR A 174 -26.10 -9.10 -12.10
N PHE A 175 -24.92 -9.06 -12.71
CA PHE A 175 -24.52 -8.05 -13.67
C PHE A 175 -24.28 -8.69 -15.02
N GLU A 176 -24.97 -8.16 -16.03
CA GLU A 176 -24.97 -8.66 -17.38
C GLU A 176 -24.30 -7.72 -18.36
N ASN A 177 -23.27 -8.22 -19.06
CA ASN A 177 -22.48 -7.48 -20.02
C ASN A 177 -21.90 -6.19 -19.41
N ILE A 178 -20.86 -6.31 -18.57
CA ILE A 178 -20.13 -5.13 -18.08
C ILE A 178 -19.60 -4.32 -19.26
N HIS A 179 -19.84 -3.01 -19.27
CA HIS A 179 -19.53 -2.12 -20.40
C HIS A 179 -18.05 -2.17 -20.86
N ASP A 180 -17.09 -2.40 -19.95
CA ASP A 180 -15.65 -2.53 -20.25
C ASP A 180 -15.13 -3.97 -20.19
N GLY A 181 -16.02 -4.93 -19.93
CA GLY A 181 -15.69 -6.34 -19.66
C GLY A 181 -14.92 -6.56 -18.35
N ILE A 182 -14.68 -7.83 -18.02
CA ILE A 182 -13.84 -8.24 -16.87
C ILE A 182 -12.42 -8.54 -17.37
N ARG A 183 -11.66 -7.49 -17.67
CA ARG A 183 -10.31 -7.62 -18.24
C ARG A 183 -9.31 -8.21 -17.25
N SER A 184 -9.51 -7.96 -15.95
CA SER A 184 -8.64 -8.41 -14.87
C SER A 184 -8.62 -9.94 -14.72
N THR A 185 -7.43 -10.49 -14.53
CA THR A 185 -7.27 -11.90 -14.14
C THR A 185 -7.77 -12.12 -12.72
N PHE A 186 -8.10 -13.38 -12.39
CA PHE A 186 -8.46 -13.78 -11.05
C PHE A 186 -7.43 -13.35 -10.00
N GLU A 187 -6.14 -13.57 -10.28
CA GLU A 187 -5.04 -13.16 -9.40
C GLU A 187 -5.01 -11.65 -9.17
N PHE A 188 -5.25 -10.86 -10.21
CA PHE A 188 -5.29 -9.41 -10.10
C PHE A 188 -6.50 -8.94 -9.28
N LEU A 189 -7.68 -9.53 -9.50
CA LEU A 189 -8.88 -9.25 -8.72
C LEU A 189 -8.68 -9.60 -7.24
N GLY A 190 -8.11 -10.77 -6.94
CA GLY A 190 -7.79 -11.17 -5.58
C GLY A 190 -6.81 -10.19 -4.90
N LYS A 191 -5.78 -9.70 -5.63
CA LYS A 191 -4.88 -8.64 -5.16
C LYS A 191 -5.65 -7.35 -4.83
N ILE A 192 -6.45 -6.86 -5.77
CA ILE A 192 -7.24 -5.63 -5.60
C ILE A 192 -8.19 -5.73 -4.41
N VAL A 193 -8.89 -6.85 -4.27
CA VAL A 193 -9.82 -7.06 -3.16
C VAL A 193 -9.07 -7.08 -1.83
N ALA A 194 -7.95 -7.82 -1.74
CA ALA A 194 -7.14 -7.87 -0.53
C ALA A 194 -6.51 -6.50 -0.16
N LEU A 195 -6.15 -5.68 -1.15
CA LEU A 195 -5.57 -4.34 -0.97
C LEU A 195 -6.61 -3.31 -0.53
N TYR A 196 -7.70 -3.16 -1.29
CA TYR A 196 -8.68 -2.09 -1.09
C TYR A 196 -9.67 -2.42 0.02
N PHE A 197 -10.00 -3.70 0.23
CA PHE A 197 -10.88 -4.15 1.31
C PHE A 197 -10.08 -4.78 2.44
N ARG A 198 -8.96 -4.14 2.80
CA ARG A 198 -8.02 -4.59 3.83
C ARG A 198 -8.68 -4.86 5.18
N PHE A 199 -9.81 -4.20 5.48
CA PHE A 199 -10.60 -4.48 6.67
C PHE A 199 -11.11 -5.92 6.76
N SER A 200 -11.35 -6.61 5.63
CA SER A 200 -11.70 -8.03 5.58
C SER A 200 -10.54 -8.95 6.03
N LEU A 201 -9.29 -8.46 5.92
CA LEU A 201 -8.13 -9.16 6.45
C LEU A 201 -7.98 -8.95 7.97
N LEU A 202 -8.58 -7.88 8.50
CA LEU A 202 -8.50 -7.50 9.91
C LEU A 202 -9.65 -8.10 10.73
N ASP A 203 -10.87 -8.03 10.20
CA ASP A 203 -12.07 -8.59 10.82
C ASP A 203 -12.28 -10.05 10.40
N LYS A 204 -11.93 -10.99 11.29
CA LYS A 204 -12.12 -12.43 11.05
C LYS A 204 -13.59 -12.84 10.88
N ALA A 205 -14.54 -12.00 11.27
CA ALA A 205 -15.97 -12.24 11.11
C ALA A 205 -16.51 -11.77 9.75
N PHE A 206 -15.69 -11.15 8.90
CA PHE A 206 -16.07 -10.71 7.56
C PHE A 206 -15.15 -11.31 6.49
N ASN A 207 -15.67 -12.23 5.69
CA ASN A 207 -14.91 -12.98 4.70
C ASN A 207 -15.36 -12.62 3.29
N ILE A 208 -14.40 -12.48 2.37
CA ILE A 208 -14.68 -12.29 0.96
C ILE A 208 -14.14 -13.50 0.19
N TYR A 209 -14.96 -14.05 -0.69
CA TYR A 209 -14.64 -15.17 -1.55
C TYR A 209 -14.73 -14.74 -3.01
N LEU A 210 -13.71 -15.05 -3.80
CA LEU A 210 -13.68 -14.83 -5.24
C LEU A 210 -13.64 -16.19 -5.93
N ASN A 211 -14.60 -16.50 -6.79
CA ASN A 211 -14.76 -17.80 -7.46
C ASN A 211 -14.59 -19.01 -6.52
N GLY A 212 -15.07 -18.89 -5.29
CA GLY A 212 -14.97 -19.93 -4.25
C GLY A 212 -13.70 -19.88 -3.38
N GLU A 213 -12.65 -19.17 -3.78
CA GLU A 213 -11.44 -19.00 -2.97
C GLU A 213 -11.58 -17.84 -1.98
N LYS A 214 -11.23 -18.08 -0.72
CA LYS A 214 -11.20 -17.01 0.29
C LYS A 214 -10.05 -16.05 0.03
N VAL A 215 -10.36 -14.77 -0.10
CA VAL A 215 -9.36 -13.70 -0.22
C VAL A 215 -8.65 -13.54 1.13
N THR A 216 -7.32 -13.57 1.09
CA THR A 216 -6.44 -13.47 2.27
C THR A 216 -5.18 -12.68 1.93
N HIS A 217 -4.36 -12.37 2.94
CA HIS A 217 -3.05 -11.71 2.75
C HIS A 217 -2.13 -12.46 1.76
N LYS A 218 -2.32 -13.77 1.55
CA LYS A 218 -1.55 -14.56 0.58
C LYS A 218 -1.68 -14.06 -0.86
N HIS A 219 -2.82 -13.46 -1.21
CA HIS A 219 -3.02 -12.86 -2.54
C HIS A 219 -2.04 -11.68 -2.78
N LEU A 220 -1.51 -11.10 -1.70
CA LEU A 220 -0.54 -10.01 -1.74
C LEU A 220 0.92 -10.50 -1.66
N ASN A 221 1.18 -11.81 -1.76
CA ASN A 221 2.53 -12.36 -1.66
C ASN A 221 3.51 -11.79 -2.69
N ASP A 222 3.07 -11.61 -3.93
CA ASP A 222 3.90 -10.98 -4.99
C ASP A 222 4.29 -9.55 -4.60
N LEU A 223 3.35 -8.79 -4.03
CA LEU A 223 3.60 -7.44 -3.55
C LEU A 223 4.58 -7.45 -2.36
N ALA A 224 4.37 -8.35 -1.39
CA ALA A 224 5.27 -8.50 -0.24
C ALA A 224 6.70 -8.84 -0.68
N LYS A 225 6.88 -9.77 -1.64
CA LYS A 225 8.20 -10.17 -2.17
C LYS A 225 8.94 -9.03 -2.87
N LYS A 226 8.20 -8.08 -3.45
CA LYS A 226 8.73 -6.89 -4.14
C LYS A 226 8.87 -5.67 -3.22
N THR A 227 8.41 -5.76 -1.98
CA THR A 227 8.45 -4.64 -1.03
C THR A 227 9.88 -4.44 -0.51
N GLN A 228 10.47 -3.27 -0.77
CA GLN A 228 11.84 -2.92 -0.34
C GLN A 228 11.90 -2.16 0.98
N PHE A 229 10.84 -1.44 1.34
CA PHE A 229 10.77 -0.64 2.56
C PHE A 229 9.40 -0.80 3.21
N LEU A 230 9.40 -0.89 4.54
CA LEU A 230 8.18 -0.93 5.35
C LEU A 230 8.32 0.11 6.46
N TRP A 231 7.48 1.15 6.43
CA TRP A 231 7.35 2.10 7.53
C TRP A 231 6.06 1.82 8.30
N LYS A 232 6.19 1.35 9.54
CA LYS A 232 5.04 1.16 10.44
C LYS A 232 4.79 2.40 11.30
N ILE A 233 3.61 3.00 11.17
CA ILE A 233 3.17 4.11 12.02
C ILE A 233 2.17 3.58 13.04
N GLY A 234 2.53 3.68 14.33
CA GLY A 234 1.74 3.16 15.45
C GLY A 234 1.78 1.63 15.59
N LYS A 235 0.96 1.11 16.50
CA LYS A 235 0.86 -0.34 16.78
C LYS A 235 -0.49 -0.86 16.26
N ARG A 236 -0.52 -1.35 15.02
CA ARG A 236 -1.69 -1.99 14.41
C ARG A 236 -1.37 -3.45 14.09
N LYS A 237 -2.26 -4.37 14.46
CA LYS A 237 -2.19 -5.78 14.06
C LYS A 237 -2.75 -5.90 12.65
N ASP A 238 -1.96 -6.39 11.71
CA ASP A 238 -2.35 -6.50 10.32
C ASP A 238 -1.67 -7.70 9.67
N PRO A 239 -2.41 -8.73 9.24
CA PRO A 239 -1.81 -9.96 8.73
C PRO A 239 -0.89 -9.76 7.52
N PHE A 240 -1.13 -8.74 6.69
CA PHE A 240 -0.25 -8.44 5.56
C PHE A 240 1.03 -7.74 6.00
N ILE A 241 0.96 -6.82 6.98
CA ILE A 241 2.19 -6.22 7.56
C ILE A 241 3.00 -7.29 8.29
N ASP A 242 2.38 -8.12 9.12
CA ASP A 242 3.06 -9.20 9.84
C ASP A 242 3.74 -10.17 8.85
N TRP A 243 3.11 -10.42 7.70
CA TRP A 243 3.66 -11.22 6.62
C TRP A 243 4.86 -10.55 5.95
N ILE A 244 4.78 -9.24 5.65
CA ILE A 244 5.92 -8.48 5.13
C ILE A 244 7.04 -8.52 6.15
N GLU A 245 6.80 -8.24 7.43
CA GLU A 245 7.84 -8.25 8.48
C GLU A 245 8.56 -9.61 8.50
N LYS A 246 7.82 -10.73 8.56
CA LYS A 246 8.42 -12.08 8.50
C LYS A 246 9.24 -12.31 7.22
N SER A 247 8.73 -11.88 6.08
CA SER A 247 9.41 -12.03 4.77
C SER A 247 10.63 -11.11 4.64
N PHE A 248 10.57 -9.93 5.24
CA PHE A 248 11.58 -8.88 5.20
C PHE A 248 12.74 -9.22 6.12
N PHE A 249 12.48 -9.65 7.36
CA PHE A 249 13.53 -10.11 8.26
C PHE A 249 14.24 -11.36 7.71
N ALA A 250 13.54 -12.23 6.98
CA ALA A 250 14.17 -13.35 6.31
C ALA A 250 15.11 -12.95 5.15
N LYS A 251 14.89 -11.80 4.49
CA LYS A 251 15.60 -11.42 3.24
C LYS A 251 16.56 -10.23 3.39
N ASN A 252 16.23 -9.24 4.22
CA ASN A 252 17.03 -8.03 4.46
C ASN A 252 17.85 -8.08 5.76
N SER A 253 17.71 -9.15 6.56
CA SER A 253 18.67 -9.45 7.62
C SER A 253 20.08 -9.48 7.07
N SER A 254 20.33 -10.14 5.93
CA SER A 254 21.67 -10.25 5.37
C SER A 254 22.25 -8.90 4.97
N ASP A 255 21.46 -8.03 4.33
CA ASP A 255 21.96 -6.78 3.76
C ASP A 255 22.11 -5.70 4.81
N ALA A 256 21.14 -5.54 5.71
CA ALA A 256 21.31 -4.64 6.84
C ALA A 256 22.47 -5.12 7.74
N GLN A 257 22.54 -6.42 8.05
CA GLN A 257 23.63 -6.98 8.84
C GLN A 257 24.99 -6.83 8.14
N TYR A 258 25.05 -7.05 6.82
CA TYR A 258 26.25 -6.82 6.02
C TYR A 258 26.66 -5.34 6.05
N ASN A 259 25.69 -4.44 5.90
CA ASN A 259 25.96 -3.00 5.88
C ASN A 259 26.44 -2.49 7.26
N PHE A 260 25.77 -2.88 8.34
CA PHE A 260 26.15 -2.53 9.71
C PHE A 260 27.50 -3.15 10.10
N SER A 261 27.73 -4.43 9.80
CA SER A 261 29.02 -5.09 10.08
C SER A 261 30.16 -4.48 9.28
N SER A 262 29.94 -4.20 7.99
CA SER A 262 30.91 -3.52 7.14
C SER A 262 31.26 -2.15 7.68
N TYR A 263 30.27 -1.36 8.12
CA TYR A 263 30.52 -0.06 8.73
C TYR A 263 31.29 -0.16 10.05
N ALA A 264 30.97 -1.14 10.90
CA ALA A 264 31.70 -1.38 12.15
C ALA A 264 33.17 -1.73 11.89
N GLU A 265 33.44 -2.55 10.87
CA GLU A 265 34.82 -2.91 10.48
C GLU A 265 35.59 -1.72 9.87
N CYS A 266 34.92 -0.82 9.14
CA CYS A 266 35.51 0.46 8.72
C CYS A 266 35.99 1.25 9.95
N PHE A 267 35.09 1.43 10.91
CA PHE A 267 35.35 2.17 12.13
C PHE A 267 36.52 1.57 12.92
N ILE A 268 36.55 0.25 13.07
CA ILE A 268 37.65 -0.45 13.76
C ILE A 268 38.97 -0.23 13.02
N SER A 269 38.99 -0.41 11.70
CA SER A 269 40.22 -0.30 10.88
C SER A 269 40.83 1.11 10.95
N GLU A 270 40.00 2.14 10.84
CA GLU A 270 40.46 3.52 10.97
C GLU A 270 41.03 3.79 12.37
N ASN A 271 40.34 3.37 13.44
CA ASN A 271 40.80 3.60 14.80
C ASN A 271 42.06 2.82 15.17
N LEU A 272 42.22 1.58 14.68
CA LEU A 272 43.48 0.83 14.82
C LEU A 272 44.63 1.53 14.11
N THR A 273 44.39 2.07 12.91
CA THR A 273 45.40 2.83 12.17
C THR A 273 45.78 4.12 12.91
N ARG A 274 44.79 4.85 13.47
CA ARG A 274 45.05 6.01 14.33
C ARG A 274 45.87 5.65 15.56
N LYS A 275 45.57 4.52 16.21
CA LYS A 275 46.33 4.03 17.36
C LYS A 275 47.78 3.74 16.98
N TYR A 276 48.01 3.02 15.89
CA TYR A 276 49.36 2.74 15.39
C TYR A 276 50.17 4.01 15.09
N ILE A 277 49.56 5.01 14.43
CA ILE A 277 50.20 6.30 14.13
C ILE A 277 50.64 7.00 15.41
N LYS A 278 49.80 7.00 16.46
CA LYS A 278 50.13 7.56 17.77
C LYS A 278 51.26 6.80 18.45
N ASP A 279 51.15 5.46 18.50
CA ASP A 279 52.12 4.61 19.19
C ASP A 279 53.52 4.69 18.54
N LYS A 280 53.58 4.88 17.21
CA LYS A 280 54.84 5.06 16.46
C LYS A 280 55.27 6.52 16.28
N ASN A 281 54.54 7.46 16.87
CA ASN A 281 54.80 8.90 16.77
C ASN A 281 55.01 9.39 15.33
N ILE A 282 54.16 8.91 14.41
CA ILE A 282 54.25 9.25 12.98
C ILE A 282 53.68 10.65 12.76
N SER A 283 54.51 11.56 12.24
CA SER A 283 54.13 12.94 11.92
C SER A 283 53.11 13.03 10.77
N LEU A 284 52.20 14.00 10.86
CA LEU A 284 51.24 14.27 9.80
C LEU A 284 51.91 14.89 8.57
N SER A 285 51.49 14.46 7.38
CA SER A 285 51.92 15.08 6.12
C SER A 285 51.22 16.43 5.87
N PRO A 286 51.76 17.30 5.01
CA PRO A 286 51.11 18.56 4.65
C PRO A 286 49.70 18.38 4.10
N GLU A 287 49.47 17.34 3.30
CA GLU A 287 48.14 17.03 2.75
C GLU A 287 47.16 16.58 3.83
N ALA A 288 47.64 15.85 4.84
CA ALA A 288 46.83 15.44 5.98
C ALA A 288 46.44 16.67 6.83
N LEU A 289 47.38 17.56 7.12
CA LEU A 289 47.11 18.81 7.85
C LEU A 289 46.10 19.71 7.13
N ALA A 290 46.20 19.82 5.80
CA ALA A 290 45.24 20.57 4.99
C ALA A 290 43.81 20.00 5.09
N GLU A 291 43.66 18.67 5.04
CA GLU A 291 42.34 18.03 5.22
C GLU A 291 41.80 18.21 6.64
N VAL A 292 42.65 18.11 7.66
CA VAL A 292 42.24 18.36 9.07
C VAL A 292 41.65 19.75 9.21
N LYS A 293 42.32 20.77 8.66
CA LYS A 293 41.84 22.15 8.69
C LYS A 293 40.46 22.25 8.02
N LYS A 294 40.35 21.74 6.80
CA LYS A 294 39.09 21.74 6.04
C LYS A 294 37.94 21.10 6.83
N ARG A 295 38.16 19.94 7.46
CA ARG A 295 37.12 19.23 8.21
C ARG A 295 36.71 19.94 9.49
N LYS A 296 37.65 20.60 10.17
CA LYS A 296 37.34 21.45 11.33
C LYS A 296 36.49 22.66 10.92
N ASP A 297 36.81 23.28 9.78
CA ASP A 297 36.06 24.41 9.26
C ASP A 297 34.64 24.00 8.82
N ASP A 298 34.49 22.87 8.11
CA ASP A 298 33.19 22.31 7.73
C ASP A 298 32.32 21.98 8.96
N GLU A 299 32.91 21.36 9.99
CA GLU A 299 32.23 21.04 11.23
C GLU A 299 31.76 22.30 11.97
N LYS A 300 32.61 23.32 12.06
CA LYS A 300 32.25 24.60 12.67
C LYS A 300 31.05 25.22 11.96
N ARG A 301 31.08 25.30 10.62
CA ARG A 301 29.97 25.82 9.82
C ARG A 301 28.68 25.04 10.05
N SER A 302 28.72 23.71 9.99
CA SER A 302 27.52 22.88 10.20
C SER A 302 26.97 22.98 11.63
N LYS A 303 27.83 23.17 12.63
CA LYS A 303 27.39 23.44 14.01
C LYS A 303 26.72 24.80 14.13
N GLU A 304 27.25 25.83 13.48
CA GLU A 304 26.66 27.18 13.46
C GLU A 304 25.29 27.16 12.77
N GLU A 305 25.17 26.52 11.60
CA GLU A 305 23.90 26.34 10.89
C GLU A 305 22.85 25.58 11.72
N ALA A 306 23.29 24.58 12.49
CA ALA A 306 22.42 23.78 13.36
C ALA A 306 22.17 24.40 14.75
N ASN A 307 22.75 25.57 15.05
CA ASN A 307 22.75 26.18 16.38
C ASN A 307 23.19 25.21 17.50
N LEU A 308 24.24 24.43 17.24
CA LEU A 308 24.66 23.29 18.06
C LEU A 308 25.94 23.60 18.85
N SER A 309 25.79 23.83 20.16
CA SER A 309 26.90 24.21 21.08
C SER A 309 27.48 23.05 21.91
N ILE A 310 27.48 21.82 21.38
CA ILE A 310 28.06 20.64 22.06
C ILE A 310 29.36 20.17 21.40
N GLU A 311 30.25 19.55 22.17
CA GLU A 311 31.44 18.87 21.65
C GLU A 311 31.04 17.52 21.02
N LEU A 312 31.49 17.26 19.78
CA LEU A 312 31.08 16.06 19.03
C LEU A 312 32.05 14.87 19.20
N ARG A 313 33.33 15.14 19.56
CA ARG A 313 34.37 14.10 19.71
C ARG A 313 34.90 14.09 21.13
N GLN A 314 35.20 12.90 21.63
CA GLN A 314 35.82 12.71 22.95
C GLN A 314 37.26 13.23 23.01
N THR A 315 37.99 13.24 21.88
CA THR A 315 39.36 13.77 21.81
C THR A 315 39.53 14.72 20.63
N LYS A 316 40.22 15.84 20.85
CA LYS A 316 40.49 16.89 19.83
C LYS A 316 41.73 16.60 18.97
N SER A 317 42.14 15.33 18.88
CA SER A 317 43.30 14.94 18.07
C SER A 317 43.01 15.14 16.58
N ASP A 318 43.98 15.72 15.87
CA ASP A 318 43.90 15.94 14.41
C ASP A 318 43.64 14.64 13.63
N LEU A 319 44.14 13.50 14.13
CA LEU A 319 43.89 12.19 13.55
C LEU A 319 42.40 11.81 13.47
N ASN A 320 41.55 12.38 14.33
CA ASN A 320 40.11 12.11 14.33
C ASN A 320 39.35 12.88 13.24
N TYR A 321 40.03 13.76 12.51
CA TYR A 321 39.50 14.46 11.35
C TYR A 321 39.95 13.83 10.03
N LEU A 322 40.76 12.78 10.08
CA LEU A 322 41.26 12.06 8.92
C LEU A 322 40.47 10.77 8.67
N ASP A 323 40.04 10.56 7.43
CA ASP A 323 39.47 9.29 6.97
C ASP A 323 40.57 8.27 6.61
N MET A 324 40.16 7.03 6.31
CA MET A 324 41.09 5.95 5.97
C MET A 324 42.09 6.29 4.86
N LYS A 325 41.73 7.15 3.88
CA LYS A 325 42.64 7.52 2.78
C LYS A 325 43.88 8.25 3.31
N TYR A 326 43.70 9.22 4.20
CA TYR A 326 44.81 9.99 4.75
C TYR A 326 45.59 9.18 5.77
N LEU A 327 44.91 8.43 6.64
CA LEU A 327 45.55 7.56 7.62
C LEU A 327 46.45 6.52 6.95
N ALA A 328 45.96 5.87 5.89
CA ALA A 328 46.72 4.84 5.18
C ALA A 328 47.97 5.41 4.47
N ASN A 329 47.89 6.63 3.94
CA ASN A 329 49.04 7.30 3.31
C ASN A 329 50.15 7.66 4.31
N LEU A 330 49.85 7.77 5.61
CA LEU A 330 50.87 8.03 6.63
C LEU A 330 51.64 6.75 7.00
N VAL A 331 51.01 5.59 6.83
CA VAL A 331 51.51 4.32 7.38
C VAL A 331 52.06 3.39 6.31
N ASP A 332 51.45 3.34 5.14
CA ASP A 332 51.77 2.37 4.08
C ASP A 332 51.36 2.93 2.71
N LYS A 333 52.13 3.94 2.28
CA LYS A 333 51.98 4.62 0.98
C LYS A 333 52.87 3.93 -0.06
N PRO A 334 52.31 3.42 -1.17
CA PRO A 334 53.09 2.78 -2.23
C PRO A 334 53.88 3.82 -3.03
N LYS A 335 55.06 3.42 -3.52
CA LYS A 335 55.85 4.22 -4.48
C LYS A 335 55.24 4.14 -5.88
N ASP A 336 54.78 2.94 -6.27
CA ASP A 336 54.00 2.69 -7.49
C ASP A 336 52.61 2.16 -7.13
N LYS A 337 51.58 2.98 -7.36
CA LYS A 337 50.18 2.66 -7.02
C LYS A 337 49.60 1.48 -7.79
N ILE A 338 50.18 1.13 -8.95
CA ILE A 338 49.69 0.06 -9.83
C ILE A 338 50.36 -1.26 -9.45
N LYS A 339 51.65 -1.23 -9.10
CA LYS A 339 52.45 -2.45 -8.88
C LYS A 339 52.56 -2.88 -7.43
N GLU A 340 52.44 -1.96 -6.48
CA GLU A 340 52.66 -2.27 -5.06
C GLU A 340 51.33 -2.43 -4.29
N ALA A 341 51.22 -3.54 -3.56
CA ALA A 341 50.13 -3.73 -2.61
C ALA A 341 50.42 -2.93 -1.33
N ALA A 342 49.53 -1.98 -1.02
CA ALA A 342 49.68 -1.07 0.10
C ALA A 342 48.31 -0.62 0.63
N LEU A 343 48.24 -0.33 1.93
CA LEU A 343 47.02 0.12 2.62
C LEU A 343 46.40 1.34 1.93
N ALA A 344 47.23 2.27 1.46
CA ALA A 344 46.76 3.48 0.80
C ALA A 344 46.07 3.21 -0.55
N ARG A 345 46.44 2.15 -1.27
CA ARG A 345 45.78 1.75 -2.52
C ARG A 345 44.38 1.21 -2.22
N ASP A 346 44.29 0.29 -1.26
CA ASP A 346 43.02 -0.31 -0.87
C ASP A 346 42.05 0.73 -0.27
N ALA A 347 42.57 1.73 0.46
CA ALA A 347 41.77 2.84 0.99
C ALA A 347 41.13 3.73 -0.11
N VAL A 348 41.74 3.81 -1.30
CA VAL A 348 41.18 4.57 -2.44
C VAL A 348 40.00 3.83 -3.05
N ASP A 349 40.12 2.53 -3.29
CA ASP A 349 39.04 1.68 -3.79
C ASP A 349 37.87 1.59 -2.80
N PHE A 350 38.19 1.65 -1.51
CA PHE A 350 37.24 1.50 -0.42
C PHE A 350 36.28 2.69 -0.28
N LYS A 351 36.77 3.91 -0.49
CA LYS A 351 36.03 5.16 -0.25
C LYS A 351 34.69 5.25 -1.00
N PRO A 352 34.62 5.08 -2.34
CA PRO A 352 33.34 5.23 -3.05
C PRO A 352 32.30 4.19 -2.63
N ILE A 353 32.72 2.97 -2.29
CA ILE A 353 31.80 1.90 -1.87
C ILE A 353 31.28 2.14 -0.44
N ARG A 354 32.16 2.58 0.46
CA ARG A 354 31.79 2.99 1.83
C ARG A 354 30.82 4.19 1.81
N ASP A 355 31.09 5.19 0.99
CA ASP A 355 30.27 6.40 0.94
C ASP A 355 28.87 6.07 0.39
N ALA A 356 28.76 5.23 -0.65
CA ALA A 356 27.47 4.73 -1.14
C ALA A 356 26.69 3.93 -0.07
N LEU A 357 27.40 3.09 0.68
CA LEU A 357 26.86 2.30 1.79
C LEU A 357 26.34 3.17 2.95
N ALA A 358 27.10 4.21 3.33
CA ALA A 358 26.79 5.06 4.47
C ALA A 358 25.72 6.11 4.18
N HIS A 359 25.58 6.53 2.91
CA HIS A 359 24.69 7.62 2.55
C HIS A 359 23.30 7.18 2.08
N THR A 360 23.16 6.27 1.10
CA THR A 360 21.87 6.20 0.38
C THR A 360 21.52 4.90 -0.36
N ALA A 361 22.38 3.88 -0.46
CA ALA A 361 22.11 2.76 -1.38
C ALA A 361 22.31 1.35 -0.80
N LEU A 362 21.45 0.42 -1.22
CA LEU A 362 21.76 -1.01 -1.17
C LEU A 362 22.88 -1.30 -2.18
N LEU A 363 23.95 -1.94 -1.73
CA LEU A 363 25.06 -2.32 -2.60
C LEU A 363 24.62 -3.45 -3.55
N THR A 364 25.09 -3.40 -4.80
CA THR A 364 25.01 -4.55 -5.71
C THR A 364 25.89 -5.70 -5.19
N GLU A 365 25.60 -6.95 -5.58
CA GLU A 365 26.43 -8.10 -5.19
C GLU A 365 27.90 -7.93 -5.61
N ALA A 366 28.15 -7.34 -6.79
CA ALA A 366 29.51 -7.02 -7.23
C ALA A 366 30.21 -6.01 -6.29
N ALA A 367 29.48 -4.99 -5.82
CA ALA A 367 30.01 -4.03 -4.86
C ALA A 367 30.22 -4.65 -3.47
N LYS A 368 29.34 -5.54 -3.01
CA LYS A 368 29.52 -6.31 -1.76
C LYS A 368 30.78 -7.19 -1.83
N ASN A 369 30.94 -7.96 -2.90
CA ASN A 369 32.11 -8.82 -3.09
C ASN A 369 33.41 -7.99 -3.11
N LYS A 370 33.44 -6.88 -3.85
CA LYS A 370 34.60 -5.98 -3.88
C LYS A 370 34.90 -5.37 -2.50
N LEU A 371 33.87 -4.93 -1.77
CA LEU A 371 34.04 -4.37 -0.43
C LEU A 371 34.62 -5.40 0.54
N THR A 372 34.10 -6.64 0.51
CA THR A 372 34.60 -7.74 1.35
C THR A 372 36.08 -8.01 1.10
N THR A 373 36.48 -8.13 -0.17
CA THR A 373 37.88 -8.36 -0.54
C THR A 373 38.80 -7.22 -0.08
N VAL A 374 38.43 -5.97 -0.33
CA VAL A 374 39.22 -4.80 0.08
C VAL A 374 39.36 -4.74 1.60
N ARG A 375 38.30 -5.06 2.34
CA ARG A 375 38.27 -5.06 3.80
C ARG A 375 39.19 -6.13 4.40
N GLU A 376 39.16 -7.36 3.89
CA GLU A 376 40.05 -8.42 4.37
C GLU A 376 41.53 -8.09 4.08
N ASN A 377 41.83 -7.45 2.95
CA ASN A 377 43.18 -6.96 2.65
C ASN A 377 43.64 -5.89 3.65
N ILE A 378 42.81 -4.88 3.91
CA ILE A 378 43.06 -3.83 4.91
C ILE A 378 43.35 -4.46 6.29
N LYS A 379 42.50 -5.41 6.71
CA LYS A 379 42.63 -6.10 8.00
C LYS A 379 43.93 -6.91 8.11
N ALA A 380 44.27 -7.67 7.07
CA ALA A 380 45.53 -8.42 7.02
C ALA A 380 46.74 -7.48 7.09
N ARG A 381 46.70 -6.37 6.37
CA ARG A 381 47.80 -5.40 6.36
C ARG A 381 47.96 -4.67 7.70
N ILE A 382 46.86 -4.24 8.33
CA ILE A 382 46.89 -3.65 9.68
C ILE A 382 47.50 -4.65 10.69
N LYS A 383 47.14 -5.94 10.63
CA LYS A 383 47.76 -6.96 11.49
C LYS A 383 49.27 -7.05 11.29
N VAL A 384 49.76 -7.04 10.05
CA VAL A 384 51.19 -7.06 9.75
C VAL A 384 51.88 -5.82 10.30
N LEU A 385 51.29 -4.64 10.16
CA LEU A 385 51.82 -3.38 10.69
C LEU A 385 51.92 -3.42 12.21
N LEU A 386 50.86 -3.88 12.88
CA LEU A 386 50.83 -4.02 14.34
C LEU A 386 51.82 -5.08 14.86
N ALA A 387 52.11 -6.13 14.08
CA ALA A 387 53.05 -7.19 14.47
C ALA A 387 54.53 -6.81 14.26
N LYS A 388 54.82 -5.82 13.41
CA LYS A 388 56.18 -5.28 13.19
C LYS A 388 56.54 -4.18 14.18
N GLY A 389 55.57 -3.71 14.96
CA GLY A 389 55.72 -2.65 15.94
C GLY A 389 55.95 -3.21 17.33
#